data_AF-A0A7Y2GYJ3-F1
#
_entry.id   AF-A0A7Y2GYJ3-F1
#
_cell.length_a   1.000
_cell.length_b   1.000
_cell.length_c   1.000
_cell.angle_alpha   90.00
_cell.angle_beta   90.00
_cell.angle_gamma   90.00
#
_symmetry.space_group_name_H-M   'P 1'
#
loop_
_entity.id
_entity.type
_entity.pdbx_description
1 polymer ?
#
loop_
_entity_poly.entity_id
_entity_poly.type
_entity_poly.pdbx_seq_one_letter_code
_entity_poly.pdbx_strand_id
1 'polypeptide(L)'
;MRLPRLETISSAWFLTLGLTSLAAGILVYILLLESALGTFSIREASPARIGLIDAPAVALLDSDYTRRLEAAEGLPDSSDAWMDRTLLSWREYLINQEPGIPFRDIDDRDLETGDLSEYDVLVLPSVRALSDRQIERIRAFMDEGGSVLATWATGVYREDGSWRGWSFLEQTFGLDFEGFAGRDELNWQVSTDTFPGVTPPGVYLPAGAASGADSDAGRPRLASDSVRERMRQMARTSAFAPLTGYVWSDSLQASAPSSDFARARPVRARLRGIDGDLKERDATVVTWYTWIGGRPGTRVPFPRT
;
A
#
# COMPACT_ATOMS: atom_id res chain seq x y z
N MET A 1 23.28 -54.41 -58.92
CA MET A 1 22.65 -54.10 -57.61
C MET A 1 23.61 -53.24 -56.80
N ARG A 2 23.41 -51.93 -56.76
CA ARG A 2 24.16 -51.01 -55.88
C ARG A 2 23.20 -50.56 -54.79
N LEU A 3 23.44 -50.99 -53.56
CA LEU A 3 22.71 -50.48 -52.39
C LEU A 3 23.19 -49.05 -52.10
N PRO A 4 22.29 -48.08 -51.82
CA PRO A 4 22.72 -46.74 -51.47
C PRO A 4 23.35 -46.75 -50.08
N ARG A 5 24.56 -46.19 -49.97
CA ARG A 5 25.16 -45.83 -48.68
C ARG A 5 24.25 -44.79 -48.02
N LEU A 6 23.63 -45.15 -46.90
CA LEU A 6 23.05 -44.19 -45.98
C LEU A 6 24.21 -43.34 -45.45
N GLU A 7 24.28 -42.11 -45.95
CA GLU A 7 25.19 -41.09 -45.49
C GLU A 7 24.99 -40.88 -43.99
N THR A 8 26.10 -40.87 -43.26
CA THR A 8 26.19 -40.46 -41.87
C THR A 8 25.50 -39.11 -41.70
N ILE A 9 24.26 -39.10 -41.21
CA ILE A 9 23.63 -37.88 -40.71
C ILE A 9 24.57 -37.36 -39.63
N SER A 10 25.25 -36.25 -39.92
CA SER A 10 26.39 -35.84 -39.13
C SER A 10 25.90 -35.46 -37.74
N SER A 11 26.49 -36.05 -36.72
CA SER A 11 26.22 -35.75 -35.31
C SER A 11 26.33 -34.25 -35.01
N ALA A 12 27.11 -33.53 -35.84
CA ALA A 12 27.21 -32.08 -35.84
C ALA A 12 25.86 -31.38 -36.07
N TRP A 13 25.02 -31.87 -36.99
CA TRP A 13 23.69 -31.27 -37.23
C TRP A 13 22.78 -31.39 -36.00
N PHE A 14 22.77 -32.54 -35.34
CA PHE A 14 21.99 -32.72 -34.11
C PHE A 14 22.50 -31.85 -32.96
N LEU A 15 23.83 -31.69 -32.84
CA LEU A 15 24.41 -30.79 -31.84
C LEU A 15 24.04 -29.33 -32.11
N THR A 16 24.11 -28.87 -33.37
CA THR A 16 23.72 -27.50 -33.72
C THR A 16 22.22 -27.25 -33.50
N LEU A 17 21.38 -28.23 -33.78
CA LEU A 17 19.93 -28.12 -33.59
C LEU A 17 19.57 -28.11 -32.09
N GLY A 18 20.28 -28.92 -31.29
CA GLY A 18 20.14 -28.92 -29.83
C GLY A 18 20.59 -27.60 -29.21
N LEU A 19 21.73 -27.06 -29.65
CA LEU A 19 22.26 -25.79 -29.14
C LEU A 19 21.34 -24.62 -29.49
N THR A 20 20.81 -24.59 -30.71
CA THR A 20 19.88 -23.55 -31.16
C THR A 20 18.54 -23.64 -30.43
N SER A 21 18.01 -24.84 -30.21
CA SER A 21 16.79 -25.03 -29.41
C SER A 21 16.99 -24.61 -27.95
N LEU A 22 18.15 -24.90 -27.35
CA LEU A 22 18.48 -24.47 -25.99
C LEU A 22 18.56 -22.93 -25.91
N ALA A 23 19.26 -22.31 -26.85
CA ALA A 23 19.39 -20.86 -26.91
C ALA A 23 18.04 -20.17 -27.09
N ALA A 24 17.18 -20.70 -27.97
CA ALA A 24 15.81 -20.20 -28.15
C ALA A 24 14.97 -20.34 -26.88
N GLY A 25 15.08 -21.47 -26.17
CA GLY A 25 14.39 -21.68 -24.90
C GLY A 25 14.83 -20.69 -23.82
N ILE A 26 16.15 -20.44 -23.70
CA ILE A 26 16.70 -19.45 -22.77
C ILE A 26 16.22 -18.04 -23.14
N LEU A 27 16.20 -17.70 -24.43
CA LEU A 27 15.71 -16.40 -24.89
C LEU A 27 14.23 -16.19 -24.54
N VAL A 28 13.38 -17.17 -24.81
CA VAL A 28 11.95 -17.11 -24.45
C VAL A 28 11.76 -16.97 -22.94
N TYR A 29 12.55 -17.70 -22.15
CA TYR A 29 12.53 -17.59 -20.70
C TYR A 29 12.90 -16.18 -20.21
N ILE A 30 13.94 -15.57 -20.79
CA ILE A 30 14.36 -14.20 -20.45
C ILE A 30 13.27 -13.20 -20.82
N LEU A 31 12.66 -13.31 -22.01
CA LEU A 31 11.58 -12.44 -22.45
C LEU A 31 10.33 -12.55 -21.55
N LEU A 32 10.02 -13.76 -21.09
CA LEU A 32 8.94 -13.98 -20.12
C LEU A 32 9.27 -13.36 -18.76
N LEU A 33 10.53 -13.42 -18.33
CA LEU A 33 10.99 -12.81 -17.09
C LEU A 33 10.88 -11.28 -17.15
N GLU A 34 11.31 -10.68 -18.25
CA GLU A 34 11.19 -9.24 -18.50
C GLU A 34 9.73 -8.78 -18.52
N SER A 35 8.84 -9.56 -19.14
CA SER A 35 7.40 -9.26 -19.14
C SER A 35 6.74 -9.42 -17.76
N ALA A 36 7.23 -10.31 -16.91
CA ALA A 36 6.60 -10.62 -15.63
C ALA A 36 7.16 -9.78 -14.46
N LEU A 37 8.43 -9.40 -14.53
CA LEU A 37 9.16 -8.74 -13.44
C LEU A 37 9.63 -7.32 -13.80
N GLY A 38 9.42 -6.86 -15.04
CA GLY A 38 9.89 -5.56 -15.51
C GLY A 38 11.31 -5.61 -16.09
N THR A 39 11.95 -4.45 -16.22
CA THR A 39 13.26 -4.26 -16.88
C THR A 39 14.36 -5.04 -16.14
N PHE A 40 14.66 -6.26 -16.59
CA PHE A 40 15.66 -7.15 -15.99
C PHE A 40 17.00 -7.01 -16.71
N SER A 41 18.08 -6.75 -15.98
CA SER A 41 19.43 -6.69 -16.60
C SER A 41 20.03 -8.08 -16.73
N ILE A 42 20.60 -8.42 -17.89
CA ILE A 42 21.28 -9.72 -18.10
C ILE A 42 22.44 -9.96 -17.12
N ARG A 43 22.96 -8.89 -16.50
CA ARG A 43 23.98 -8.96 -15.45
C ARG A 43 23.45 -9.53 -14.13
N GLU A 44 22.15 -9.37 -13.85
CA GLU A 44 21.46 -9.92 -12.68
C GLU A 44 21.18 -11.42 -12.83
N ALA A 45 21.01 -11.90 -14.06
CA ALA A 45 20.86 -13.32 -14.38
C ALA A 45 22.18 -14.12 -14.31
N SER A 46 23.28 -13.50 -13.85
CA SER A 46 24.58 -14.17 -13.73
C SER A 46 24.53 -15.32 -12.72
N PRO A 47 24.98 -16.54 -13.10
CA PRO A 47 25.09 -17.67 -12.17
C PRO A 47 25.95 -17.36 -10.94
N ALA A 48 26.87 -16.39 -11.05
CA ALA A 48 27.73 -15.96 -9.95
C ALA A 48 27.01 -15.09 -8.90
N ARG A 49 25.82 -14.55 -9.23
CA ARG A 49 24.98 -13.77 -8.31
C ARG A 49 23.83 -14.61 -7.70
N ILE A 50 23.64 -15.84 -8.16
CA ILE A 50 22.65 -16.76 -7.60
C ILE A 50 23.04 -17.09 -6.15
N GLY A 51 22.27 -16.56 -5.19
CA GLY A 51 22.48 -16.74 -3.75
C GLY A 51 23.11 -15.55 -3.03
N LEU A 52 23.49 -14.49 -3.75
CA LEU A 52 23.87 -13.20 -3.16
C LEU A 52 22.64 -12.29 -3.18
N ILE A 53 21.91 -12.23 -2.07
CA ILE A 53 20.90 -11.18 -1.87
C ILE A 53 21.66 -9.95 -1.41
N ASP A 54 22.20 -9.19 -2.36
CA ASP A 54 22.66 -7.83 -2.05
C ASP A 54 21.40 -6.99 -1.80
N ALA A 55 21.31 -6.34 -0.63
CA ALA A 55 20.21 -5.45 -0.32
C ALA A 55 20.22 -4.27 -1.31
N PRO A 56 19.07 -3.86 -1.87
CA PRO A 56 19.03 -2.80 -2.87
C PRO A 56 19.50 -1.48 -2.27
N ALA A 57 20.26 -0.71 -3.04
CA ALA A 57 20.63 0.66 -2.69
C ALA A 57 19.44 1.60 -2.92
N VAL A 58 18.98 2.25 -1.85
CA VAL A 58 17.76 3.08 -1.89
C VAL A 58 18.11 4.57 -1.84
N ALA A 59 17.57 5.36 -2.78
CA ALA A 59 17.48 6.81 -2.66
C ALA A 59 16.13 7.19 -2.05
N LEU A 60 16.14 7.98 -0.97
CA LEU A 60 14.94 8.50 -0.32
C LEU A 60 14.84 10.01 -0.58
N LEU A 61 13.83 10.45 -1.33
CA LEU A 61 13.71 11.87 -1.68
C LEU A 61 13.20 12.70 -0.50
N ASP A 62 14.03 13.62 -0.05
CA ASP A 62 13.71 14.68 0.90
C ASP A 62 13.38 15.98 0.12
N SER A 63 12.08 16.28 -0.04
CA SER A 63 11.61 17.35 -0.93
C SER A 63 11.26 18.66 -0.21
N ASP A 64 12.05 19.70 -0.49
CA ASP A 64 11.79 21.08 -0.08
C ASP A 64 10.66 21.73 -0.88
N TYR A 65 10.40 21.29 -2.12
CA TYR A 65 9.21 21.69 -2.86
C TYR A 65 7.94 21.31 -2.11
N THR A 66 7.90 20.08 -1.59
CA THR A 66 6.73 19.61 -0.83
C THR A 66 6.61 20.32 0.52
N ARG A 67 7.71 20.53 1.26
CA ARG A 67 7.68 21.32 2.51
C ARG A 67 7.12 22.73 2.28
N ARG A 68 7.56 23.40 1.21
CA ARG A 68 7.09 24.75 0.87
C ARG A 68 5.61 24.78 0.51
N LEU A 69 5.14 23.80 -0.25
CA LEU A 69 3.71 23.64 -0.55
C LEU A 69 2.90 23.47 0.74
N GLU A 70 3.33 22.61 1.65
CA GLU A 70 2.62 22.34 2.91
C GLU A 70 2.56 23.58 3.81
N ALA A 71 3.67 24.31 3.92
CA ALA A 71 3.72 25.58 4.64
C ALA A 71 2.77 26.63 4.04
N ALA A 72 2.61 26.65 2.72
CA ALA A 72 1.72 27.59 2.03
C ALA A 72 0.22 27.25 2.17
N GLU A 73 -0.13 25.97 2.20
CA GLU A 73 -1.53 25.50 2.30
C GLU A 73 -2.12 25.61 3.72
N GLY A 74 -1.31 25.90 4.74
CA GLY A 74 -1.79 26.21 6.09
C GLY A 74 -2.61 25.08 6.73
N LEU A 75 -2.22 23.82 6.51
CA LEU A 75 -2.89 22.67 7.11
C LEU A 75 -2.84 22.76 8.65
N PRO A 76 -3.96 22.55 9.37
CA PRO A 76 -3.99 22.59 10.83
C PRO A 76 -3.05 21.52 11.41
N ASP A 77 -2.30 21.85 12.46
CA ASP A 77 -1.27 21.04 13.15
C ASP A 77 0.15 21.05 12.55
N SER A 78 0.53 22.10 11.83
CA SER A 78 1.91 22.32 11.33
C SER A 78 2.95 22.69 12.43
N SER A 79 2.87 22.09 13.62
CA SER A 79 3.95 22.19 14.62
C SER A 79 5.06 21.17 14.39
N ASP A 80 4.82 20.11 13.61
CA ASP A 80 5.85 19.17 13.11
C ASP A 80 5.55 18.78 11.65
N ALA A 81 6.51 19.02 10.76
CA ALA A 81 6.39 18.90 9.32
C ALA A 81 6.00 17.47 8.86
N TRP A 82 4.90 17.35 8.14
CA TRP A 82 4.38 16.08 7.63
C TRP A 82 5.43 15.30 6.82
N MET A 83 6.18 16.02 5.96
CA MET A 83 7.31 15.44 5.23
C MET A 83 8.36 14.83 6.18
N ASP A 84 8.77 15.55 7.22
CA ASP A 84 9.81 15.08 8.16
C ASP A 84 9.37 13.81 8.91
N ARG A 85 8.10 13.74 9.32
CA ARG A 85 7.53 12.54 9.94
C ARG A 85 7.49 11.37 8.96
N THR A 86 7.07 11.63 7.72
CA THR A 86 7.01 10.61 6.67
C THR A 86 8.40 10.04 6.39
N LEU A 87 9.40 10.91 6.25
CA LEU A 87 10.80 10.52 6.06
C LEU A 87 11.31 9.70 7.24
N LEU A 88 11.02 10.12 8.48
CA LEU A 88 11.42 9.37 9.67
C LEU A 88 10.87 7.95 9.66
N SER A 89 9.58 7.77 9.33
CA SER A 89 8.97 6.44 9.23
C SER A 89 9.64 5.56 8.16
N TRP A 90 10.00 6.13 7.00
CA TRP A 90 10.76 5.42 5.97
C TRP A 90 12.15 5.02 6.43
N ARG A 91 12.89 5.94 7.04
CA ARG A 91 14.23 5.68 7.59
C ARG A 91 14.18 4.56 8.62
N GLU A 92 13.25 4.62 9.57
CA GLU A 92 13.05 3.58 10.58
C GLU A 92 12.73 2.22 9.93
N TYR A 93 11.85 2.19 8.94
CA TYR A 93 11.53 0.97 8.21
C TYR A 93 12.77 0.36 7.55
N LEU A 94 13.55 1.15 6.81
CA LEU A 94 14.73 0.67 6.09
C LEU A 94 15.84 0.16 7.02
N ILE A 95 16.04 0.84 8.16
CA ILE A 95 17.02 0.45 9.19
C ILE A 95 16.62 -0.87 9.87
N ASN A 96 15.33 -1.05 10.18
CA ASN A 96 14.84 -2.17 10.98
C ASN A 96 14.64 -3.48 10.20
N GLN A 97 15.09 -3.56 8.95
CA GLN A 97 15.11 -4.82 8.20
C GLN A 97 16.28 -5.71 8.63
N GLU A 98 16.19 -7.02 8.36
CA GLU A 98 17.26 -7.98 8.61
C GLU A 98 17.68 -8.71 7.31
N PRO A 99 18.84 -8.39 6.71
CA PRO A 99 19.73 -7.26 7.06
C PRO A 99 19.10 -5.90 6.73
N GLY A 100 19.58 -4.84 7.39
CA GLY A 100 19.13 -3.46 7.14
C GLY A 100 19.35 -3.08 5.67
N ILE A 101 18.42 -2.31 5.10
CA ILE A 101 18.50 -1.89 3.71
C ILE A 101 19.34 -0.60 3.63
N PRO A 102 20.42 -0.55 2.82
CA PRO A 102 21.23 0.65 2.66
C PRO A 102 20.43 1.73 1.93
N PHE A 103 20.42 2.94 2.48
CA PHE A 103 19.74 4.06 1.86
C PHE A 103 20.50 5.38 2.02
N ARG A 104 20.19 6.35 1.17
CA ARG A 104 20.66 7.73 1.27
C ARG A 104 19.49 8.69 1.03
N ASP A 105 19.42 9.72 1.85
CA ASP A 105 18.53 10.84 1.56
C ASP A 105 19.12 11.67 0.42
N ILE A 106 18.31 11.97 -0.59
CA ILE A 106 18.65 12.86 -1.69
C ILE A 106 17.73 14.08 -1.64
N ASP A 107 18.23 15.26 -2.00
CA ASP A 107 17.41 16.46 -2.08
C ASP A 107 16.81 16.70 -3.48
N ASP A 108 16.00 17.75 -3.63
CA ASP A 108 15.38 18.09 -4.92
C ASP A 108 16.43 18.31 -6.04
N ARG A 109 17.60 18.88 -5.71
CA ARG A 109 18.69 19.18 -6.66
C ARG A 109 19.46 17.93 -7.04
N ASP A 110 19.69 17.03 -6.09
CA ASP A 110 20.29 15.71 -6.33
C ASP A 110 19.42 14.92 -7.30
N LEU A 111 18.09 14.94 -7.17
CA LEU A 111 17.20 14.32 -8.14
C LEU A 111 17.29 14.97 -9.54
N GLU A 112 17.40 16.29 -9.60
CA GLU A 112 17.45 17.03 -10.86
C GLU A 112 18.79 16.90 -11.62
N THR A 113 19.90 16.81 -10.89
CA THR A 113 21.25 16.97 -11.45
C THR A 113 22.25 15.92 -10.99
N GLY A 114 21.98 15.22 -9.90
CA GLY A 114 22.85 14.20 -9.34
C GLY A 114 22.86 12.91 -10.16
N ASP A 115 23.82 12.05 -9.86
CA ASP A 115 23.92 10.72 -10.47
C ASP A 115 23.00 9.76 -9.72
N LEU A 116 22.05 9.15 -10.43
CA LEU A 116 21.11 8.19 -9.86
C LEU A 116 21.53 6.73 -10.13
N SER A 117 22.60 6.51 -10.91
CA SER A 117 23.03 5.17 -11.34
C SER A 117 23.59 4.31 -10.20
N GLU A 118 23.83 4.89 -9.03
CA GLU A 118 24.26 4.19 -7.82
C GLU A 118 23.10 3.60 -7.00
N TYR A 119 21.85 3.91 -7.35
CA TYR A 119 20.67 3.44 -6.64
C TYR A 119 19.88 2.45 -7.48
N ASP A 120 19.36 1.40 -6.83
CA ASP A 120 18.45 0.44 -7.45
C ASP A 120 16.99 0.91 -7.31
N VAL A 121 16.68 1.62 -6.22
CA VAL A 121 15.31 2.06 -5.91
C VAL A 121 15.28 3.53 -5.52
N LEU A 122 14.39 4.30 -6.14
CA LEU A 122 14.05 5.66 -5.77
C LEU A 122 12.70 5.69 -5.04
N VAL A 123 12.69 6.09 -3.77
CA VAL A 123 11.49 6.25 -2.97
C VAL A 123 11.07 7.72 -2.97
N LEU A 124 9.81 7.97 -3.33
CA LEU A 124 9.13 9.26 -3.34
C LEU A 124 8.09 9.29 -2.20
N PRO A 125 8.52 9.57 -0.96
CA PRO A 125 7.69 9.45 0.24
C PRO A 125 6.67 10.59 0.32
N SER A 126 5.49 10.40 -0.25
CA SER A 126 4.41 11.41 -0.25
C SER A 126 4.85 12.75 -0.83
N VAL A 127 5.74 12.71 -1.84
CA VAL A 127 6.31 13.92 -2.47
C VAL A 127 5.27 14.54 -3.41
N ARG A 128 4.48 15.47 -2.88
CA ARG A 128 3.33 16.05 -3.58
C ARG A 128 3.73 17.00 -4.70
N ALA A 129 4.87 17.68 -4.57
CA ALA A 129 5.36 18.65 -5.53
C ALA A 129 6.62 18.13 -6.22
N LEU A 130 6.63 18.15 -7.56
CA LEU A 130 7.78 17.79 -8.39
C LEU A 130 7.98 18.84 -9.48
N SER A 131 9.22 19.12 -9.85
CA SER A 131 9.52 19.91 -11.06
C SER A 131 9.37 19.07 -12.33
N ASP A 132 9.18 19.72 -13.48
CA ASP A 132 9.14 19.00 -14.78
C ASP A 132 10.46 18.26 -15.03
N ARG A 133 11.58 18.85 -14.60
CA ARG A 133 12.91 18.24 -14.67
C ARG A 133 13.01 17.00 -13.79
N GLN A 134 12.51 17.04 -12.55
CA GLN A 134 12.48 15.85 -11.68
C GLN A 134 11.67 14.72 -12.32
N ILE A 135 10.53 15.02 -12.96
CA ILE A 135 9.72 14.02 -13.65
C ILE A 135 10.49 13.35 -14.80
N GLU A 136 11.19 14.13 -15.64
CA GLU A 136 12.03 13.58 -16.71
C GLU A 136 13.13 12.68 -16.15
N ARG A 137 13.77 13.09 -15.05
CA ARG A 137 14.83 12.31 -14.38
C ARG A 137 14.30 11.00 -13.78
N ILE A 138 13.12 11.03 -13.16
CA ILE A 138 12.45 9.83 -12.64
C ILE A 138 12.15 8.84 -13.77
N ARG A 139 11.64 9.31 -14.91
CA ARG A 139 11.36 8.46 -16.07
C ARG A 139 12.63 7.87 -16.67
N ALA A 140 13.68 8.69 -16.84
CA ALA A 140 14.97 8.20 -17.31
C ALA A 140 15.56 7.13 -16.37
N PHE A 141 15.45 7.34 -15.04
CA PHE A 141 15.87 6.35 -14.06
C PHE A 141 15.12 5.01 -14.22
N MET A 142 13.81 5.05 -14.48
CA MET A 142 13.01 3.85 -14.77
C MET A 142 13.42 3.18 -16.10
N ASP A 143 13.66 3.98 -17.15
CA ASP A 143 14.10 3.49 -18.46
C ASP A 143 15.49 2.84 -18.40
N GLU A 144 16.35 3.30 -17.49
CA GLU A 144 17.68 2.76 -17.21
C GLU A 144 17.66 1.48 -16.34
N GLY A 145 16.48 1.07 -15.87
CA GLY A 145 16.27 -0.16 -15.08
C GLY A 145 16.09 0.07 -13.58
N GLY A 146 16.09 1.33 -13.12
CA GLY A 146 15.82 1.67 -11.73
C GLY A 146 14.34 1.50 -11.36
N SER A 147 14.06 1.19 -10.10
CA SER A 147 12.69 1.01 -9.60
C SER A 147 12.21 2.24 -8.83
N VAL A 148 10.99 2.72 -9.08
CA VAL A 148 10.44 3.89 -8.38
C VAL A 148 9.27 3.48 -7.49
N LEU A 149 9.33 3.86 -6.22
CA LEU A 149 8.26 3.65 -5.24
C LEU A 149 7.67 5.00 -4.83
N ALA A 150 6.46 5.29 -5.30
CA ALA A 150 5.73 6.51 -4.98
C ALA A 150 4.57 6.23 -4.01
N THR A 151 4.41 7.06 -2.98
CA THR A 151 3.28 6.93 -2.04
C THR A 151 2.32 8.11 -2.08
N TRP A 152 1.03 7.80 -1.89
CA TRP A 152 -0.05 8.78 -1.80
C TRP A 152 -0.14 9.67 -3.06
N ALA A 153 -0.31 10.99 -2.89
CA ALA A 153 -0.56 11.93 -3.97
C ALA A 153 0.74 12.50 -4.56
N THR A 154 1.65 11.63 -5.01
CA THR A 154 2.96 12.05 -5.55
C THR A 154 2.83 12.85 -6.85
N GLY A 155 3.57 13.95 -6.97
CA GLY A 155 3.72 14.71 -8.22
C GLY A 155 2.49 15.49 -8.70
N VAL A 156 1.45 15.63 -7.86
CA VAL A 156 0.19 16.29 -8.22
C VAL A 156 0.28 17.82 -8.25
N TYR A 157 1.36 18.39 -7.71
CA TYR A 157 1.70 19.81 -7.78
C TYR A 157 3.04 20.02 -8.50
N ARG A 158 3.20 21.24 -9.02
CA ARG A 158 4.49 21.77 -9.47
C ARG A 158 5.31 22.30 -8.30
N GLU A 159 6.59 22.57 -8.55
CA GLU A 159 7.54 23.14 -7.60
C GLU A 159 7.13 24.53 -7.07
N ASP A 160 6.30 25.27 -7.81
CA ASP A 160 5.74 26.56 -7.41
C ASP A 160 4.43 26.42 -6.60
N GLY A 161 3.98 25.19 -6.36
CA GLY A 161 2.73 24.88 -5.67
C GLY A 161 1.48 24.96 -6.54
N SER A 162 1.62 25.22 -7.84
CA SER A 162 0.48 25.15 -8.77
C SER A 162 0.02 23.69 -8.97
N TRP A 163 -1.30 23.50 -9.03
CA TRP A 163 -1.89 22.19 -9.29
C TRP A 163 -1.51 21.70 -10.69
N ARG A 164 -0.93 20.49 -10.78
CA ARG A 164 -0.59 19.80 -12.04
C ARG A 164 -1.62 18.72 -12.40
N GLY A 165 -2.33 18.19 -11.42
CA GLY A 165 -3.25 17.06 -11.63
C GLY A 165 -2.53 15.71 -11.58
N TRP A 166 -3.19 14.66 -12.05
CA TRP A 166 -2.73 13.27 -11.91
C TRP A 166 -1.79 12.80 -13.01
N SER A 167 -1.42 13.68 -13.93
CA SER A 167 -0.69 13.33 -15.16
C SER A 167 0.65 12.63 -14.91
N PHE A 168 1.34 12.94 -13.81
CA PHE A 168 2.57 12.23 -13.44
C PHE A 168 2.29 10.76 -13.14
N LEU A 169 1.27 10.47 -12.34
CA LEU A 169 0.91 9.11 -11.95
C LEU A 169 0.35 8.32 -13.15
N GLU A 170 -0.49 8.96 -13.96
CA GLU A 170 -1.06 8.38 -15.18
C GLU A 170 0.02 8.00 -16.20
N GLN A 171 0.92 8.93 -16.52
CA GLN A 171 1.89 8.72 -17.60
C GLN A 171 3.10 7.90 -17.16
N THR A 172 3.53 8.02 -15.91
CA THR A 172 4.75 7.34 -15.42
C THR A 172 4.44 5.95 -14.88
N PHE A 173 3.29 5.76 -14.21
CA PHE A 173 2.92 4.47 -13.61
C PHE A 173 1.75 3.77 -14.29
N GLY A 174 1.13 4.37 -15.32
CA GLY A 174 -0.02 3.79 -16.02
C GLY A 174 -1.28 3.70 -15.15
N LEU A 175 -1.44 4.60 -14.17
CA LEU A 175 -2.56 4.60 -13.22
C LEU A 175 -3.65 5.57 -13.67
N ASP A 176 -4.89 5.12 -13.78
CA ASP A 176 -6.01 6.03 -14.06
C ASP A 176 -6.61 6.56 -12.75
N PHE A 177 -6.76 7.88 -12.65
CA PHE A 177 -7.50 8.48 -11.54
C PHE A 177 -9.00 8.27 -11.73
N GLU A 178 -9.57 7.32 -10.98
CA GLU A 178 -11.01 7.02 -11.07
C GLU A 178 -11.91 8.05 -10.37
N GLY A 179 -11.36 8.81 -9.42
CA GLY A 179 -12.10 9.79 -8.65
C GLY A 179 -11.65 9.85 -7.20
N PHE A 180 -12.09 10.90 -6.51
CA PHE A 180 -11.98 10.91 -5.06
C PHE A 180 -13.06 9.99 -4.48
N ALA A 181 -12.70 9.18 -3.48
CA ALA A 181 -13.70 8.51 -2.66
C ALA A 181 -14.73 9.55 -2.18
N GLY A 182 -16.02 9.27 -2.41
CA GLY A 182 -17.09 10.25 -2.25
C GLY A 182 -17.23 10.74 -0.81
N ARG A 183 -17.57 12.02 -0.64
CA ARG A 183 -17.70 12.65 0.69
C ARG A 183 -18.83 12.09 1.56
N ASP A 184 -19.79 11.38 0.97
CA ASP A 184 -20.87 10.71 1.70
C ASP A 184 -20.37 9.45 2.43
N GLU A 185 -19.21 8.92 2.02
CA GLU A 185 -18.51 7.79 2.66
C GLU A 185 -17.39 8.25 3.61
N LEU A 186 -16.97 9.53 3.57
CA LEU A 186 -15.79 10.10 4.25
C LEU A 186 -16.04 10.86 5.56
N ASN A 187 -17.17 10.65 6.24
CA ASN A 187 -17.31 11.16 7.60
C ASN A 187 -16.50 10.34 8.63
N TRP A 188 -15.99 9.19 8.19
CA TRP A 188 -15.35 8.19 9.02
C TRP A 188 -13.96 7.87 8.48
N GLN A 189 -12.93 8.03 9.31
CA GLN A 189 -11.68 7.32 9.12
C GLN A 189 -11.95 5.84 9.40
N VAL A 190 -11.71 4.99 8.39
CA VAL A 190 -11.95 3.56 8.49
C VAL A 190 -10.62 2.82 8.61
N SER A 191 -10.42 2.09 9.70
CA SER A 191 -9.32 1.12 9.83
C SER A 191 -9.90 -0.28 10.01
N THR A 192 -9.20 -1.31 9.53
CA THR A 192 -9.64 -2.70 9.65
C THR A 192 -8.48 -3.58 10.04
N ASP A 193 -8.65 -4.34 11.13
CA ASP A 193 -7.67 -5.33 11.58
C ASP A 193 -8.33 -6.70 11.79
N THR A 194 -7.52 -7.74 11.71
CA THR A 194 -7.94 -9.12 11.95
C THR A 194 -7.26 -9.66 13.20
N PHE A 195 -8.06 -10.20 14.12
CA PHE A 195 -7.59 -10.70 15.40
C PHE A 195 -7.96 -12.17 15.57
N PRO A 196 -7.13 -12.98 16.25
CA PRO A 196 -7.50 -14.34 16.61
C PRO A 196 -8.66 -14.33 17.63
N GLY A 197 -9.60 -15.26 17.48
CA GLY A 197 -10.74 -15.43 18.40
C GLY A 197 -12.09 -15.06 17.81
N VAL A 198 -13.13 -15.16 18.64
CA VAL A 198 -14.55 -15.04 18.22
C VAL A 198 -15.23 -13.94 19.01
N THR A 199 -15.94 -13.04 18.31
CA THR A 199 -16.84 -12.05 18.92
C THR A 199 -18.20 -12.07 18.22
N PRO A 200 -19.30 -11.69 18.90
CA PRO A 200 -20.60 -11.55 18.26
C PRO A 200 -20.55 -10.58 17.06
N PRO A 201 -21.13 -10.93 15.90
CA PRO A 201 -21.24 -9.99 14.80
C PRO A 201 -22.14 -8.82 15.20
N GLY A 202 -21.78 -7.61 14.77
CA GLY A 202 -22.60 -6.42 15.05
C GLY A 202 -21.79 -5.14 15.13
N VAL A 203 -22.47 -4.08 15.57
CA VAL A 203 -21.87 -2.77 15.80
C VAL A 203 -21.52 -2.62 17.28
N TYR A 204 -20.41 -1.98 17.55
CA TYR A 204 -19.84 -1.75 18.87
C TYR A 204 -19.67 -0.25 19.05
N LEU A 205 -20.29 0.33 20.08
CA LEU A 205 -20.23 1.77 20.39
C LEU A 205 -19.33 2.02 21.59
N PRO A 206 -18.53 3.09 21.65
CA PRO A 206 -17.77 3.45 22.85
C PRO A 206 -18.68 3.53 24.07
N ALA A 207 -18.25 2.98 25.21
CA ALA A 207 -19.09 2.90 26.41
C ALA A 207 -19.62 4.27 26.90
N GLY A 208 -18.90 5.36 26.64
CA GLY A 208 -19.32 6.74 26.94
C GLY A 208 -20.30 7.35 25.92
N ALA A 209 -20.28 6.89 24.65
CA ALA A 209 -21.23 7.32 23.62
C ALA A 209 -22.58 6.58 23.77
N ALA A 210 -22.55 5.34 24.27
CA ALA A 210 -23.75 4.55 24.54
C ALA A 210 -24.59 5.07 25.74
N SER A 211 -24.02 5.94 26.60
CA SER A 211 -24.68 6.46 27.81
C SER A 211 -25.26 7.87 27.66
N GLY A 212 -24.92 8.61 26.60
CA GLY A 212 -25.35 9.99 26.39
C GLY A 212 -25.82 10.28 24.96
N ALA A 213 -27.05 10.80 24.86
CA ALA A 213 -27.53 11.60 23.72
C ALA A 213 -27.76 10.93 22.36
N ASP A 214 -28.16 9.65 22.33
CA ASP A 214 -28.83 9.12 21.13
C ASP A 214 -30.03 8.22 21.48
N SER A 215 -30.89 8.75 22.35
CA SER A 215 -32.19 8.12 22.67
C SER A 215 -33.17 8.11 21.49
N ASP A 216 -32.84 8.78 20.38
CA ASP A 216 -33.68 8.95 19.19
C ASP A 216 -33.15 8.25 17.93
N ALA A 217 -31.95 7.67 17.95
CA ALA A 217 -31.51 6.73 16.91
C ALA A 217 -32.34 5.44 17.01
N GLY A 218 -33.44 5.42 16.26
CA GLY A 218 -34.47 4.39 16.21
C GLY A 218 -33.94 2.98 16.42
N ARG A 219 -34.28 2.41 17.58
CA ARG A 219 -33.99 1.02 17.94
C ARG A 219 -34.43 0.07 16.81
N PRO A 220 -33.51 -0.57 16.07
CA PRO A 220 -33.90 -1.58 15.09
C PRO A 220 -34.51 -2.79 15.81
N ARG A 221 -35.66 -3.26 15.31
CA ARG A 221 -36.39 -4.41 15.88
C ARG A 221 -36.11 -5.69 15.09
N LEU A 222 -35.04 -6.44 15.40
CA LEU A 222 -34.82 -7.74 14.74
C LEU A 222 -34.22 -8.87 15.62
N ALA A 223 -34.35 -8.82 16.95
CA ALA A 223 -34.07 -9.97 17.82
C ALA A 223 -35.05 -10.02 19.01
N SER A 224 -35.44 -11.23 19.45
CA SER A 224 -36.20 -11.40 20.70
C SER A 224 -35.35 -10.96 21.90
N ASP A 225 -35.98 -10.43 22.95
CA ASP A 225 -35.25 -9.91 24.12
C ASP A 225 -34.32 -10.94 24.77
N SER A 226 -34.65 -12.23 24.67
CA SER A 226 -33.80 -13.35 25.09
C SER A 226 -32.51 -13.53 24.28
N VAL A 227 -32.55 -13.29 22.96
CA VAL A 227 -31.38 -13.34 22.07
C VAL A 227 -30.48 -12.15 22.33
N ARG A 228 -31.07 -10.96 22.53
CA ARG A 228 -30.34 -9.75 22.92
C ARG A 228 -29.60 -9.93 24.24
N GLU A 229 -30.27 -10.52 25.25
CA GLU A 229 -29.64 -10.72 26.55
C GLU A 229 -28.51 -11.76 26.49
N ARG A 230 -28.67 -12.85 25.72
CA ARG A 230 -27.59 -13.81 25.47
C ARG A 230 -26.40 -13.16 24.76
N MET A 231 -26.63 -12.35 23.74
CA MET A 231 -25.56 -11.67 23.00
C MET A 231 -24.86 -10.61 23.85
N ARG A 232 -25.59 -9.85 24.68
CA ARG A 232 -25.03 -8.93 25.67
C ARG A 232 -24.19 -9.65 26.72
N GLN A 233 -24.69 -10.78 27.23
CA GLN A 233 -23.95 -11.60 28.18
C GLN A 233 -22.66 -12.11 27.54
N MET A 234 -22.72 -12.67 26.33
CA MET A 234 -21.54 -13.10 25.58
C MET A 234 -20.53 -11.96 25.40
N ALA A 235 -20.96 -10.78 24.94
CA ALA A 235 -20.09 -9.62 24.73
C ALA A 235 -19.45 -9.10 26.04
N ARG A 236 -20.19 -9.12 27.16
CA ARG A 236 -19.66 -8.77 28.48
C ARG A 236 -18.64 -9.78 28.99
N THR A 237 -18.87 -11.07 28.71
CA THR A 237 -17.99 -12.15 29.15
C THR A 237 -16.81 -12.39 28.22
N SER A 238 -16.87 -11.94 26.95
CA SER A 238 -15.86 -12.27 25.94
C SER A 238 -14.56 -11.46 26.06
N ALA A 239 -14.50 -10.44 26.94
CA ALA A 239 -13.29 -9.68 27.32
C ALA A 239 -12.28 -9.51 26.16
N PHE A 240 -12.79 -9.16 24.98
CA PHE A 240 -11.99 -9.16 23.78
C PHE A 240 -11.15 -7.90 23.81
N ALA A 241 -9.83 -8.04 24.04
CA ALA A 241 -8.96 -6.93 24.40
C ALA A 241 -9.15 -5.68 23.51
N PRO A 242 -9.25 -5.78 22.17
CA PRO A 242 -9.51 -4.63 21.28
C PRO A 242 -10.86 -3.92 21.46
N LEU A 243 -11.87 -4.56 22.06
CA LEU A 243 -13.24 -4.03 22.22
C LEU A 243 -13.66 -3.86 23.69
N THR A 244 -12.71 -3.95 24.64
CA THR A 244 -12.98 -3.86 26.10
C THR A 244 -13.69 -2.56 26.50
N GLY A 245 -13.50 -1.46 25.75
CA GLY A 245 -14.15 -0.16 25.96
C GLY A 245 -15.44 0.07 25.18
N TYR A 246 -15.96 -0.94 24.47
CA TYR A 246 -17.12 -0.82 23.58
C TYR A 246 -18.31 -1.66 24.06
N VAL A 247 -19.52 -1.21 23.74
CA VAL A 247 -20.80 -1.85 24.03
C VAL A 247 -21.42 -2.35 22.73
N TRP A 248 -21.74 -3.64 22.67
CA TRP A 248 -22.36 -4.26 21.51
C TRP A 248 -23.80 -3.77 21.29
N SER A 249 -24.15 -3.54 20.03
CA SER A 249 -25.45 -3.08 19.53
C SER A 249 -25.86 -3.89 18.29
N ASP A 250 -27.14 -4.24 18.25
CA ASP A 250 -27.80 -5.13 17.26
C ASP A 250 -28.16 -4.39 15.95
N SER A 251 -27.28 -3.52 15.45
CA SER A 251 -27.55 -2.69 14.26
C SER A 251 -26.92 -3.26 12.97
N LEU A 252 -27.11 -4.55 12.71
CA LEU A 252 -26.68 -5.16 11.44
C LEU A 252 -27.41 -4.55 10.20
N GLN A 253 -28.51 -3.82 10.41
CA GLN A 253 -29.29 -3.15 9.36
C GLN A 253 -29.67 -1.68 9.67
N ALA A 254 -29.12 -1.08 10.75
CA ALA A 254 -29.40 0.33 11.01
C ALA A 254 -28.48 1.22 10.18
N SER A 255 -28.92 2.45 9.91
CA SER A 255 -28.04 3.52 9.44
C SER A 255 -26.80 3.62 10.33
N ALA A 256 -25.65 3.93 9.74
CA ALA A 256 -24.40 4.09 10.50
C ALA A 256 -24.62 5.10 11.65
N PRO A 257 -24.11 4.82 12.87
CA PRO A 257 -24.17 5.76 13.98
C PRO A 257 -23.60 7.13 13.59
N SER A 258 -24.05 8.22 14.23
CA SER A 258 -23.48 9.57 14.03
C SER A 258 -22.25 9.86 14.90
N SER A 259 -21.78 8.88 15.67
CA SER A 259 -20.58 8.92 16.52
C SER A 259 -19.68 7.72 16.24
N ASP A 260 -18.43 7.76 16.71
CA ASP A 260 -17.45 6.66 16.57
C ASP A 260 -18.06 5.29 16.88
N PHE A 261 -17.75 4.31 16.03
CA PHE A 261 -18.23 2.94 16.19
C PHE A 261 -17.26 1.94 15.57
N ALA A 262 -17.36 0.68 15.99
CA ALA A 262 -16.66 -0.45 15.38
C ALA A 262 -17.66 -1.48 14.87
N ARG A 263 -17.32 -2.21 13.82
CA ARG A 263 -18.09 -3.35 13.31
C ARG A 263 -17.23 -4.59 13.40
N ALA A 264 -17.75 -5.64 14.01
CA ALA A 264 -17.06 -6.92 14.07
C ALA A 264 -17.77 -7.97 13.22
N ARG A 265 -16.98 -8.78 12.51
CA ARG A 265 -17.46 -9.95 11.76
C ARG A 265 -16.56 -11.17 12.02
N PRO A 266 -17.12 -12.35 12.29
CA PRO A 266 -16.35 -13.57 12.37
C PRO A 266 -15.90 -14.02 10.98
N VAL A 267 -14.67 -14.52 10.87
CA VAL A 267 -14.08 -15.09 9.65
C VAL A 267 -13.24 -16.31 10.01
N ARG A 268 -12.97 -17.18 9.01
CA ARG A 268 -11.80 -18.06 9.08
C ARG A 268 -10.68 -17.41 8.32
N ALA A 269 -9.54 -17.22 8.98
CA ALA A 269 -8.36 -16.65 8.37
C ALA A 269 -7.15 -17.52 8.68
N ARG A 270 -6.19 -17.53 7.76
CA ARG A 270 -4.90 -18.18 7.97
C ARG A 270 -4.01 -17.23 8.75
N LEU A 271 -3.96 -17.42 10.07
CA LEU A 271 -3.21 -16.54 10.98
C LEU A 271 -1.93 -17.22 11.45
N ARG A 272 -0.89 -16.40 11.67
CA ARG A 272 0.38 -16.86 12.22
C ARG A 272 0.22 -17.05 13.73
N GLY A 273 0.47 -18.26 14.21
CA GLY A 273 0.47 -18.56 15.64
C GLY A 273 1.72 -18.03 16.34
N ILE A 274 1.73 -18.08 17.68
CA ILE A 274 2.89 -17.76 18.51
C ILE A 274 4.10 -18.63 18.12
N ASP A 275 3.84 -19.85 17.65
CA ASP A 275 4.86 -20.81 17.20
C ASP A 275 5.41 -20.51 15.79
N GLY A 276 4.96 -19.41 15.15
CA GLY A 276 5.39 -19.02 13.80
C GLY A 276 4.66 -19.72 12.64
N ASP A 277 3.90 -20.78 12.90
CA ASP A 277 3.12 -21.52 11.89
C ASP A 277 1.86 -20.79 11.42
N LEU A 278 1.57 -20.84 10.12
CA LEU A 278 0.32 -20.35 9.52
C LEU A 278 -0.75 -21.44 9.51
N LYS A 279 -1.76 -21.31 10.40
CA LYS A 279 -2.88 -22.26 10.52
C LYS A 279 -4.22 -21.55 10.30
N GLU A 280 -5.18 -22.23 9.69
CA GLU A 280 -6.56 -21.74 9.65
C GLU A 280 -7.14 -21.76 11.05
N ARG A 281 -7.65 -20.62 11.50
CA ARG A 281 -8.26 -20.47 12.82
C ARG A 281 -9.44 -19.52 12.72
N ASP A 282 -10.35 -19.65 13.69
CA ASP A 282 -11.41 -18.67 13.87
C ASP A 282 -10.81 -17.33 14.29
N ALA A 283 -11.21 -16.31 13.55
CA ALA A 283 -10.73 -14.95 13.69
C ALA A 283 -11.90 -13.98 13.60
N THR A 284 -11.65 -12.76 14.05
CA THR A 284 -12.61 -11.68 13.99
C THR A 284 -11.96 -10.53 13.25
N VAL A 285 -12.62 -10.05 12.20
CA VAL A 285 -12.26 -8.79 11.57
C VAL A 285 -13.04 -7.68 12.27
N VAL A 286 -12.31 -6.69 12.78
CA VAL A 286 -12.87 -5.49 13.39
C VAL A 286 -12.56 -4.32 12.47
N THR A 287 -13.59 -3.59 12.08
CA THR A 287 -13.47 -2.35 11.31
C THR A 287 -13.90 -1.20 12.20
N TRP A 288 -13.00 -0.26 12.50
CA TRP A 288 -13.31 0.96 13.25
C TRP A 288 -13.67 2.08 12.29
N TYR A 289 -14.63 2.88 12.71
CA TYR A 289 -15.13 4.07 12.04
C TYR A 289 -14.98 5.21 13.05
N THR A 290 -13.98 6.06 12.85
CA THR A 290 -13.70 7.22 13.69
C THR A 290 -14.16 8.49 12.99
N TRP A 291 -15.00 9.29 13.64
CA TRP A 291 -15.56 10.51 13.07
C TRP A 291 -14.46 11.55 12.87
N ILE A 292 -14.25 11.97 11.63
CA ILE A 292 -13.19 12.93 11.29
C ILE A 292 -13.67 14.37 11.11
N GLY A 293 -14.99 14.61 11.11
CA GLY A 293 -15.58 15.94 11.21
C GLY A 293 -15.46 16.85 9.98
N GLY A 294 -16.60 17.41 9.59
CA GLY A 294 -16.70 18.62 8.78
C GLY A 294 -18.12 19.19 8.89
N ARG A 295 -18.27 20.52 8.99
CA ARG A 295 -19.61 21.13 8.85
C ARG A 295 -20.12 20.86 7.42
N PRO A 296 -21.39 20.47 7.23
CA PRO A 296 -21.99 20.43 5.91
C PRO A 296 -21.80 21.79 5.22
N GLY A 297 -21.08 21.83 4.09
CA GLY A 297 -20.87 23.04 3.29
C GLY A 297 -19.45 23.62 3.24
N THR A 298 -18.47 23.11 3.99
CA THR A 298 -17.09 23.59 3.86
C THR A 298 -16.47 23.05 2.55
N ARG A 299 -16.12 23.94 1.61
CA ARG A 299 -15.40 23.58 0.39
C ARG A 299 -14.02 23.01 0.74
N VAL A 300 -13.67 21.90 0.10
CA VAL A 300 -12.31 21.35 0.14
C VAL A 300 -11.37 22.30 -0.63
N PRO A 301 -10.13 22.54 -0.17
CA PRO A 301 -9.19 23.42 -0.87
C PRO A 301 -8.74 22.88 -2.25
N PHE A 302 -9.00 21.62 -2.58
CA PHE A 302 -8.68 21.10 -3.92
C PHE A 302 -9.64 21.66 -4.97
N PRO A 303 -9.16 22.33 -6.03
CA PRO A 303 -10.01 22.74 -7.14
C PRO A 303 -10.56 21.48 -7.81
N ARG A 304 -11.89 21.32 -7.76
CA ARG A 304 -12.60 20.36 -8.59
C ARG A 304 -12.33 20.73 -10.05
N THR A 305 -11.77 19.80 -10.82
CA THR A 305 -11.90 19.82 -12.28
C THR A 305 -13.30 19.35 -12.67
#